data_AF-A0A170QDD4-F1
#
_entry.id   AF-A0A170QDD4-F1
#
_cell.length_a   1.000
_cell.length_b   1.000
_cell.length_c   1.000
_cell.angle_alpha   90.00
_cell.angle_beta   90.00
_cell.angle_gamma   90.00
#
_symmetry.space_group_name_H-M   'P 1'
#
loop_
_entity.id
_entity.type
_entity.pdbx_description
1 polymer ?
#
loop_
_entity_poly.entity_id
_entity_poly.type
_entity_poly.pdbx_seq_one_letter_code
_entity_poly.pdbx_strand_id
1 'polypeptide(L)'
;MTYRVLSMFVVITIMGCGNSQGNATLDIDQRSYNLGGIGAFGEMVNVGVKKLALSAALSPEDMDALIKEATRVAKRNNVEIYRENDFLVTDLFPASITDGKHVLVIYKGETKQEYLDLKIRKAQLVASNQYTGQAREEIARRLGAMLSYPEWKINELISNNRPE
;
A
#
# COMPACT_ATOMS: atom_id res chain seq x y z
N MET A 1 38.82 71.27 -0.07
CA MET A 1 39.26 69.86 -0.08
C MET A 1 39.51 69.45 1.36
N THR A 2 38.48 68.91 2.00
CA THR A 2 38.49 68.57 3.44
C THR A 2 37.71 67.26 3.59
N TYR A 3 38.43 66.16 3.74
CA TYR A 3 37.84 64.85 4.06
C TYR A 3 37.86 64.67 5.57
N ARG A 4 36.67 64.65 6.20
CA ARG A 4 36.47 64.10 7.54
C ARG A 4 36.22 62.61 7.39
N VAL A 5 37.15 61.78 7.84
CA VAL A 5 36.95 60.34 7.94
C VAL A 5 36.13 60.08 9.20
N LEU A 6 34.84 59.82 9.04
CA LEU A 6 33.96 59.38 10.12
C LEU A 6 34.20 57.87 10.32
N SER A 7 34.94 57.52 11.37
CA SER A 7 35.20 56.13 11.74
C SER A 7 33.91 55.50 12.27
N MET A 8 33.31 54.61 11.49
CA MET A 8 32.08 53.90 11.83
C MET A 8 32.46 52.57 12.50
N PHE A 9 32.41 52.53 13.83
CA PHE A 9 32.57 51.29 14.59
C PHE A 9 31.36 50.38 14.34
N VAL A 10 31.56 49.31 13.58
CA VAL A 10 30.59 48.23 13.42
C VAL A 10 30.74 47.28 14.61
N VAL A 11 29.77 47.30 15.52
CA VAL A 11 29.66 46.31 16.59
C VAL A 11 28.97 45.07 16.02
N ILE A 12 29.75 44.01 15.76
CA ILE A 12 29.22 42.71 15.37
C ILE A 12 28.84 41.97 16.66
N THR A 13 27.56 41.98 17.00
CA THR A 13 27.01 41.11 18.05
C THR A 13 26.95 39.69 17.53
N ILE A 14 27.88 38.87 17.97
CA ILE A 14 27.88 37.42 17.74
C ILE A 14 26.79 36.82 18.65
N MET A 15 25.56 36.72 18.14
CA MET A 15 24.53 35.87 18.76
C MET A 15 24.99 34.42 18.61
N GLY A 16 25.58 33.88 19.68
CA GLY A 16 25.87 32.47 19.79
C GLY A 16 24.57 31.68 19.70
N CYS A 17 24.36 30.99 18.59
CA CYS A 17 23.36 29.94 18.52
C CYS A 17 23.81 28.83 19.46
N GLY A 18 23.16 28.71 20.62
CA GLY A 18 23.30 27.56 21.49
C GLY A 18 22.90 26.32 20.69
N ASN A 19 23.88 25.48 20.36
CA ASN A 19 23.64 24.15 19.82
C ASN A 19 23.11 23.26 20.94
N SER A 20 21.81 23.33 21.20
CA SER A 20 21.08 22.18 21.74
C SER A 20 20.90 21.20 20.58
N GLN A 21 21.88 20.33 20.35
CA GLN A 21 21.67 19.10 19.61
C GLN A 21 20.72 18.22 20.44
N GLY A 22 19.42 18.48 20.32
CA GLY A 22 18.42 17.50 20.64
C GLY A 22 18.61 16.34 19.66
N ASN A 23 18.66 15.11 20.16
CA ASN A 23 18.49 13.93 19.33
C ASN A 23 17.18 14.10 18.56
N ALA A 24 17.25 14.48 17.29
CA ALA A 24 16.09 14.52 16.42
C ALA A 24 15.58 13.09 16.29
N THR A 25 14.48 12.78 16.97
CA THR A 25 13.74 11.54 16.73
C THR A 25 13.28 11.58 15.28
N LEU A 26 13.84 10.72 14.43
CA LEU A 26 13.41 10.58 13.04
C LEU A 26 12.05 9.89 13.04
N ASP A 27 11.00 10.66 12.78
CA ASP A 27 9.65 10.12 12.55
C ASP A 27 9.50 9.65 11.10
N ILE A 28 8.77 8.55 10.90
CA ILE A 28 8.54 8.02 9.55
C ILE A 28 7.37 8.79 8.93
N ASP A 29 7.62 9.50 7.84
CA ASP A 29 6.53 10.07 7.05
C ASP A 29 5.70 8.97 6.40
N GLN A 30 4.56 8.67 7.00
CA GLN A 30 3.75 7.51 6.64
C GLN A 30 3.20 7.59 5.22
N ARG A 31 2.98 8.82 4.74
CA ARG A 31 2.56 9.07 3.37
C ARG A 31 3.63 8.65 2.36
N SER A 32 4.88 9.06 2.57
CA SER A 32 6.01 8.66 1.73
C SER A 32 6.30 7.17 1.85
N TYR A 33 6.18 6.59 3.05
CA TYR A 33 6.30 5.14 3.26
C TYR A 33 5.30 4.35 2.38
N ASN A 34 4.03 4.75 2.41
CA ASN A 34 2.98 4.11 1.62
C ASN A 34 3.19 4.28 0.10
N LEU A 35 3.56 5.48 -0.37
CA LEU A 35 3.88 5.71 -1.78
C LEU A 35 5.13 4.94 -2.23
N GLY A 36 6.13 4.79 -1.36
CA GLY A 36 7.30 3.96 -1.58
C GLY A 36 6.92 2.50 -1.79
N GLY A 37 6.06 1.94 -0.92
CA GLY A 37 5.53 0.59 -1.05
C GLY A 37 4.77 0.37 -2.35
N ILE A 38 3.89 1.31 -2.74
CA ILE A 38 3.18 1.26 -4.03
C ILE A 38 4.16 1.30 -5.21
N GLY A 39 5.23 2.10 -5.11
CA GLY A 39 6.27 2.18 -6.12
C GLY A 39 7.01 0.86 -6.30
N ALA A 40 7.48 0.28 -5.20
CA ALA A 40 8.21 -0.99 -5.20
C ALA A 40 7.35 -2.14 -5.74
N PHE A 41 6.12 -2.28 -5.26
CA PHE A 41 5.21 -3.31 -5.79
C PHE A 41 4.78 -3.05 -7.23
N GLY A 42 4.65 -1.79 -7.63
CA GLY A 42 4.41 -1.42 -9.01
C GLY A 42 5.51 -1.89 -9.95
N GLU A 43 6.78 -1.75 -9.56
CA GLU A 43 7.91 -2.31 -10.32
C GLU A 43 7.79 -3.83 -10.44
N MET A 44 7.54 -4.53 -9.34
CA MET A 44 7.42 -6.00 -9.34
C MET A 44 6.28 -6.49 -10.24
N VAL A 45 5.16 -5.76 -10.29
CA VAL A 45 4.05 -6.05 -11.20
C VAL A 45 4.44 -5.74 -12.65
N ASN A 46 5.15 -4.64 -12.89
CA ASN A 46 5.53 -4.22 -14.23
C ASN A 46 6.41 -5.26 -14.95
N VAL A 47 7.40 -5.80 -14.22
CA VAL A 47 8.35 -6.79 -14.74
C VAL A 47 7.83 -8.23 -14.67
N GLY A 48 6.60 -8.44 -14.18
CA GLY A 48 5.95 -9.76 -14.14
C GLY A 48 6.38 -10.67 -13.00
N VAL A 49 7.14 -10.18 -12.02
CA VAL A 49 7.46 -10.91 -10.78
C VAL A 49 6.20 -11.10 -9.93
N LYS A 50 5.34 -10.09 -9.89
CA LYS A 50 4.00 -10.20 -9.33
C LYS A 50 2.95 -10.12 -10.41
N LYS A 51 1.94 -10.99 -10.33
CA LYS A 51 0.74 -10.85 -11.16
C LYS A 51 -0.12 -9.69 -10.65
N LEU A 52 -0.41 -9.67 -9.35
CA LEU A 52 -1.15 -8.63 -8.64
C LEU A 52 -0.44 -8.27 -7.34
N ALA A 53 -0.55 -7.01 -6.92
CA ALA A 53 -0.09 -6.56 -5.60
C ALA A 53 -1.16 -5.69 -4.91
N LEU A 54 -1.01 -5.54 -3.59
CA LEU A 54 -1.91 -4.76 -2.73
C LEU A 54 -1.10 -3.67 -2.03
N SER A 55 -1.66 -2.47 -1.91
CA SER A 55 -1.14 -1.45 -0.99
C SER A 55 -1.42 -1.82 0.47
N ALA A 56 -0.90 -1.01 1.39
CA ALA A 56 -1.42 -1.01 2.76
C ALA A 56 -2.95 -0.77 2.77
N ALA A 57 -3.63 -1.39 3.73
CA ALA A 57 -5.03 -1.12 4.03
C ALA A 57 -5.13 0.18 4.85
N LEU A 58 -5.84 1.17 4.31
CA LEU A 58 -5.94 2.52 4.89
C LEU A 58 -7.39 2.87 5.18
N SER A 59 -7.64 3.85 6.05
CA SER A 59 -9.01 4.36 6.17
C SER A 59 -9.46 4.97 4.84
N PRO A 60 -10.77 5.14 4.62
CA PRO A 60 -11.28 5.84 3.45
C PRO A 60 -10.63 7.22 3.25
N GLU A 61 -10.48 7.99 4.34
CA GLU A 61 -9.91 9.35 4.35
C GLU A 61 -8.43 9.36 3.99
N ASP A 62 -7.63 8.46 4.60
CA ASP A 62 -6.22 8.31 4.28
C ASP A 62 -6.01 7.89 2.82
N MET A 63 -6.89 7.02 2.30
CA MET A 63 -6.87 6.61 0.91
C MET A 63 -7.22 7.77 -0.03
N ASP A 64 -8.21 8.60 0.32
CA ASP A 64 -8.56 9.80 -0.45
C ASP A 64 -7.38 10.79 -0.54
N ALA A 65 -6.64 10.96 0.56
CA ALA A 65 -5.45 11.81 0.61
C ALA A 65 -4.26 11.23 -0.20
N LEU A 66 -4.21 9.91 -0.39
CA LEU A 66 -3.11 9.21 -1.05
C LEU A 66 -3.33 9.00 -2.55
N ILE A 67 -4.57 8.69 -2.98
CA ILE A 67 -4.85 8.06 -4.27
C ILE A 67 -4.39 8.87 -5.48
N LYS A 68 -4.43 10.20 -5.40
CA LYS A 68 -3.95 11.10 -6.46
C LYS A 68 -2.46 10.90 -6.75
N GLU A 69 -1.63 10.83 -5.71
CA GLU A 69 -0.19 10.59 -5.90
C GLU A 69 0.12 9.12 -6.16
N ALA A 70 -0.63 8.19 -5.55
CA ALA A 70 -0.52 6.77 -5.87
C ALA A 70 -0.73 6.52 -7.37
N THR A 71 -1.69 7.21 -7.99
CA THR A 71 -1.94 7.15 -9.45
C THR A 71 -0.72 7.61 -10.25
N ARG A 72 -0.02 8.66 -9.82
CA ARG A 72 1.21 9.13 -10.48
C ARG A 72 2.35 8.13 -10.32
N VAL A 73 2.50 7.55 -9.13
CA VAL A 73 3.49 6.50 -8.86
C VAL A 73 3.21 5.25 -9.70
N ALA A 74 1.96 4.83 -9.82
CA ALA A 74 1.55 3.70 -10.66
C ALA A 74 1.89 3.96 -12.14
N LYS A 75 1.54 5.14 -12.66
CA LYS A 75 1.87 5.56 -14.03
C LYS A 75 3.37 5.54 -14.30
N ARG A 76 4.19 6.05 -13.37
CA ARG A 76 5.67 6.02 -13.49
C ARG A 76 6.21 4.59 -13.59
N ASN A 77 5.57 3.64 -12.92
CA ASN A 77 5.94 2.23 -12.94
C ASN A 77 5.27 1.42 -14.06
N ASN A 78 4.53 2.05 -14.98
CA ASN A 78 3.80 1.38 -16.06
C ASN A 78 2.80 0.31 -15.58
N VAL A 79 2.13 0.60 -14.46
CA VAL A 79 1.05 -0.22 -13.88
C VAL A 79 -0.20 0.62 -13.66
N GLU A 80 -1.33 -0.06 -13.49
CA GLU A 80 -2.61 0.52 -13.14
C GLU A 80 -2.95 0.25 -11.67
N ILE A 81 -3.84 1.07 -11.12
CA ILE A 81 -4.39 0.87 -9.77
C ILE A 81 -5.91 0.90 -9.76
N TYR A 82 -6.51 0.10 -8.89
CA TYR A 82 -7.94 0.07 -8.61
C TYR A 82 -8.16 0.21 -7.11
N ARG A 83 -9.02 1.15 -6.70
CA ARG A 83 -9.42 1.30 -5.31
C ARG A 83 -10.44 0.21 -4.97
N GLU A 84 -10.03 -0.69 -4.11
CA GLU A 84 -10.86 -1.74 -3.53
C GLU A 84 -11.40 -1.26 -2.19
N ASN A 85 -12.72 -1.19 -2.08
CA ASN A 85 -13.46 -0.74 -0.89
C ASN A 85 -14.40 -1.82 -0.32
N ASP A 86 -14.48 -2.97 -0.97
CA ASP A 86 -15.17 -4.17 -0.52
C ASP A 86 -14.25 -5.37 -0.75
N PHE A 87 -13.22 -5.48 0.08
CA PHE A 87 -12.11 -6.40 -0.16
C PHE A 87 -12.56 -7.86 -0.27
N LEU A 88 -11.88 -8.63 -1.14
CA LEU A 88 -12.06 -10.07 -1.25
C LEU A 88 -11.55 -10.80 0.01
N VAL A 89 -12.36 -10.81 1.08
CA VAL A 89 -12.05 -11.52 2.32
C VAL A 89 -12.07 -13.03 2.06
N THR A 90 -10.97 -13.72 2.38
CA THR A 90 -10.81 -15.17 2.23
C THR A 90 -10.02 -15.69 3.42
N ASP A 91 -9.82 -17.00 3.50
CA ASP A 91 -8.96 -17.60 4.54
C ASP A 91 -7.46 -17.31 4.31
N LEU A 92 -7.09 -16.45 3.34
CA LEU A 92 -5.70 -16.06 3.14
C LEU A 92 -5.22 -15.00 4.15
N PHE A 93 -6.12 -14.15 4.65
CA PHE A 93 -5.82 -13.10 5.62
C PHE A 93 -6.96 -12.97 6.65
N PRO A 94 -6.69 -12.53 7.89
CA PRO A 94 -7.76 -12.19 8.83
C PRO A 94 -8.66 -11.10 8.26
N ALA A 95 -9.98 -11.26 8.40
CA ALA A 95 -10.96 -10.28 7.93
C ALA A 95 -10.76 -8.88 8.54
N SER A 96 -10.25 -8.82 9.77
CA SER A 96 -9.98 -7.58 10.51
C SER A 96 -8.94 -6.67 9.87
N ILE A 97 -8.09 -7.18 8.98
CA ILE A 97 -7.07 -6.38 8.28
C ILE A 97 -7.71 -5.38 7.32
N THR A 98 -8.86 -5.72 6.75
CA THR A 98 -9.54 -4.91 5.73
C THR A 98 -10.88 -4.34 6.19
N ASP A 99 -11.27 -4.58 7.45
CA ASP A 99 -12.54 -4.10 7.99
C ASP A 99 -12.58 -2.56 8.05
N GLY A 100 -13.53 -1.96 7.35
CA GLY A 100 -13.64 -0.50 7.20
C GLY A 100 -12.42 0.15 6.53
N LYS A 101 -11.60 -0.61 5.81
CA LYS A 101 -10.39 -0.10 5.13
C LYS A 101 -10.50 -0.24 3.60
N HIS A 102 -9.79 0.64 2.91
CA HIS A 102 -9.60 0.58 1.47
C HIS A 102 -8.18 0.14 1.14
N VAL A 103 -8.04 -0.57 0.02
CA VAL A 103 -6.76 -1.07 -0.50
C VAL A 103 -6.65 -0.66 -1.97
N LEU A 104 -5.44 -0.38 -2.46
CA LEU A 104 -5.19 -0.28 -3.90
C LEU A 104 -4.73 -1.63 -4.42
N VAL A 105 -5.46 -2.16 -5.40
CA VAL A 105 -5.01 -3.27 -6.24
C VAL A 105 -4.09 -2.71 -7.31
N ILE A 106 -2.86 -3.19 -7.38
CA ILE A 106 -1.83 -2.79 -8.36
C ILE A 106 -1.68 -3.92 -9.38
N TYR A 107 -1.86 -3.61 -10.67
CA TYR A 107 -2.00 -4.62 -11.72
C TYR A 107 -1.58 -4.12 -13.10
N LYS A 108 -1.52 -5.04 -14.09
CA LYS A 108 -1.45 -4.75 -15.53
C LYS A 108 -2.46 -5.58 -16.32
N GLY A 109 -2.99 -4.98 -17.39
CA GLY A 109 -3.85 -5.67 -18.35
C GLY A 109 -5.08 -6.28 -17.68
N GLU A 110 -5.42 -7.50 -18.08
CA GLU A 110 -6.68 -8.16 -17.65
C GLU A 110 -6.66 -8.67 -16.20
N THR A 111 -5.54 -8.53 -15.48
CA THR A 111 -5.42 -9.02 -14.10
C THR A 111 -6.47 -8.42 -13.15
N LYS A 112 -6.90 -7.17 -13.37
CA LYS A 112 -8.01 -6.60 -12.61
C LYS A 112 -9.31 -7.35 -12.86
N GLN A 113 -9.60 -7.71 -14.11
CA GLN A 113 -10.82 -8.44 -14.44
C GLN A 113 -10.81 -9.82 -13.79
N GLU A 114 -9.67 -10.53 -13.83
CA GLU A 114 -9.54 -11.82 -13.13
C GLU A 114 -9.82 -11.71 -11.62
N TYR A 115 -9.37 -10.62 -10.99
CA TYR A 115 -9.62 -10.36 -9.57
C TYR A 115 -11.11 -10.10 -9.30
N LEU A 116 -11.76 -9.30 -10.14
CA LEU A 116 -13.20 -9.03 -10.06
C LEU A 116 -14.03 -10.29 -10.33
N ASP A 117 -13.63 -11.13 -11.27
CA ASP A 117 -14.28 -12.42 -11.55
C ASP A 117 -14.16 -13.37 -10.36
N LEU A 118 -13.03 -13.37 -9.66
CA LEU A 118 -12.86 -14.13 -8.43
C LEU A 118 -13.81 -13.64 -7.32
N LYS A 119 -14.01 -12.32 -7.20
CA LYS A 119 -15.02 -11.74 -6.29
C LYS A 119 -16.42 -12.19 -6.66
N ILE A 120 -16.79 -12.12 -7.94
CA ILE A 120 -18.09 -12.57 -8.46
C ILE A 120 -18.30 -14.06 -8.14
N ARG A 121 -17.29 -14.89 -8.38
CA ARG A 121 -17.36 -16.33 -8.09
C ARG A 121 -17.62 -16.60 -6.62
N LYS A 122 -16.91 -15.90 -5.71
CA LYS A 122 -17.18 -16.00 -4.26
C LYS A 122 -18.62 -15.59 -3.96
N ALA A 123 -19.09 -14.46 -4.49
CA ALA A 123 -20.44 -13.97 -4.24
C ALA A 123 -21.51 -14.97 -4.70
N GLN A 124 -21.32 -15.61 -5.85
CA GLN A 124 -22.21 -16.68 -6.34
C GLN A 124 -22.24 -17.89 -5.40
N LEU A 125 -21.08 -18.34 -4.91
CA LEU A 125 -21.00 -19.46 -3.96
C LEU A 125 -21.68 -19.12 -2.63
N VAL A 126 -21.57 -17.88 -2.16
CA VAL A 126 -22.28 -17.43 -0.96
C VAL A 126 -23.79 -17.43 -1.20
N ALA A 127 -24.25 -16.87 -2.32
CA ALA A 127 -25.67 -16.82 -2.67
C ALA A 127 -26.30 -18.22 -2.84
N SER A 128 -25.52 -19.22 -3.25
CA SER A 128 -25.98 -20.61 -3.39
C SER A 128 -25.75 -21.47 -2.14
N ASN A 129 -25.28 -20.91 -1.02
CA ASN A 129 -24.87 -21.65 0.19
C ASN A 129 -23.80 -22.72 -0.06
N GLN A 130 -22.94 -22.53 -1.07
CA GLN A 130 -21.86 -23.43 -1.46
C GLN A 130 -20.47 -22.92 -1.08
N TYR A 131 -20.35 -21.76 -0.44
CA TYR A 131 -19.06 -21.22 0.04
C TYR A 131 -18.58 -21.92 1.33
N THR A 132 -18.25 -23.20 1.19
CA THR A 132 -17.80 -24.08 2.28
C THR A 132 -16.74 -25.07 1.77
N GLY A 133 -15.99 -25.69 2.70
CA GLY A 133 -15.00 -26.74 2.40
C GLY A 133 -14.03 -26.36 1.29
N GLN A 134 -13.95 -27.22 0.27
CA GLN A 134 -13.04 -27.06 -0.87
C GLN A 134 -13.31 -25.79 -1.69
N ALA A 135 -14.58 -25.41 -1.88
CA ALA A 135 -14.92 -24.22 -2.68
C ALA A 135 -14.43 -22.93 -2.01
N ARG A 136 -14.51 -22.86 -0.67
CA ARG A 136 -13.98 -21.74 0.11
C ARG A 136 -12.45 -21.68 0.05
N GLU A 137 -11.79 -22.83 0.22
CA GLU A 137 -10.33 -22.94 0.14
C GLU A 137 -9.81 -22.55 -1.26
N GLU A 138 -10.52 -22.96 -2.33
CA GLU A 138 -10.14 -22.64 -3.70
C GLU A 138 -10.09 -21.13 -3.96
N ILE A 139 -11.04 -20.35 -3.44
CA ILE A 139 -11.03 -18.89 -3.57
C ILE A 139 -9.80 -18.28 -2.89
N ALA A 140 -9.45 -18.74 -1.68
CA ALA A 140 -8.26 -18.29 -0.95
C ALA A 140 -6.97 -18.63 -1.72
N ARG A 141 -6.87 -19.85 -2.25
CA ARG A 141 -5.73 -20.30 -3.06
C ARG A 141 -5.57 -19.49 -4.34
N ARG A 142 -6.67 -19.22 -5.05
CA ARG A 142 -6.67 -18.39 -6.26
C ARG A 142 -6.20 -16.98 -5.96
N LEU A 143 -6.68 -16.35 -4.87
CA LEU A 143 -6.19 -15.04 -4.45
C LEU A 143 -4.69 -15.07 -4.13
N GLY A 144 -4.22 -16.09 -3.41
CA GLY A 144 -2.79 -16.26 -3.10
C GLY A 144 -1.92 -16.43 -4.35
N ALA A 145 -2.41 -17.19 -5.33
CA ALA A 145 -1.74 -17.36 -6.62
C ALA A 145 -1.70 -16.05 -7.43
N MET A 146 -2.77 -15.24 -7.41
CA MET A 146 -2.76 -13.90 -8.02
C MET A 146 -1.73 -12.98 -7.36
N LEU A 147 -1.50 -13.10 -6.05
CA LEU A 147 -0.45 -12.38 -5.32
C LEU A 147 0.96 -12.94 -5.57
N SER A 148 1.08 -13.98 -6.39
CA SER A 148 2.31 -14.71 -6.69
C SER A 148 2.98 -15.27 -5.44
N TYR A 149 2.19 -15.71 -4.45
CA TYR A 149 2.72 -16.42 -3.30
C TYR A 149 3.04 -17.86 -3.69
N PRO A 150 4.15 -18.43 -3.16
CA PRO A 150 4.45 -19.83 -3.39
C PRO A 150 3.43 -20.71 -2.64
N GLU A 151 3.16 -21.92 -3.17
CA GLU A 151 2.12 -22.81 -2.64
C GLU A 151 2.28 -23.11 -1.15
N TRP A 152 3.52 -23.31 -0.69
CA TRP A 152 3.80 -23.57 0.73
C TRP A 152 3.34 -22.41 1.62
N LYS A 153 3.49 -21.16 1.18
CA LYS A 153 3.05 -19.99 1.96
C LYS A 153 1.53 -19.83 1.90
N ILE A 154 0.91 -20.15 0.77
CA ILE A 154 -0.56 -20.17 0.64
C ILE A 154 -1.14 -21.20 1.62
N ASN A 155 -0.58 -22.40 1.67
CA ASN A 155 -1.01 -23.46 2.60
C ASN A 155 -0.88 -23.01 4.06
N GLU A 156 0.25 -22.42 4.42
CA GLU A 156 0.51 -21.90 5.77
C GLU A 156 -0.52 -20.82 6.16
N LEU A 157 -0.74 -19.83 5.29
CA LEU A 157 -1.69 -18.74 5.56
C LEU A 157 -3.13 -19.25 5.71
N ILE A 158 -3.56 -20.17 4.84
CA ILE A 158 -4.91 -20.77 4.94
C ILE A 158 -5.05 -21.57 6.23
N SER A 159 -4.03 -22.33 6.62
CA SER A 159 -4.06 -23.11 7.87
C SER A 159 -4.16 -22.21 9.10
N ASN A 160 -3.53 -21.03 9.08
CA ASN A 160 -3.49 -20.12 10.23
C ASN A 160 -4.78 -19.30 10.41
N ASN A 161 -5.57 -19.13 9.34
CA ASN A 161 -6.75 -18.26 9.35
C ASN A 161 -8.07 -19.02 9.22
N ARG A 162 -8.04 -20.35 9.14
CA ARG A 162 -9.26 -21.16 9.08
C ARG A 162 -10.01 -21.03 10.42
N PRO A 163 -11.27 -20.57 10.44
CA PRO A 163 -12.07 -20.67 11.65
C PRO A 163 -12.28 -22.16 11.98
N GLU A 164 -12.20 -22.50 13.27
CA GLU A 164 -12.53 -23.85 13.79
C GLU A 164 -13.93 -24.31 13.36
#